data_AF-A0A4R4TZR8-F1
#
_entry.id   AF-A0A4R4TZR8-F1
#
_cell.length_a   1.000
_cell.length_b   1.000
_cell.length_c   1.000
_cell.angle_alpha   90.00
_cell.angle_beta   90.00
_cell.angle_gamma   90.00
#
_symmetry.space_group_name_H-M   'P 1'
#
loop_
_entity.id
_entity.type
_entity.pdbx_description
1 polymer ?
#
loop_
_entity_poly.entity_id
_entity_poly.type
_entity_poly.pdbx_seq_one_letter_code
_entity_poly.pdbx_strand_id
1 'polypeptide(L)' 'MGDRDAAFAEYFTARSEAMRGTAYLLCGDWHRAEDLVQTAFTKLYLAWHRISRHEVLDGYVRQILVRAFLD' A
#
# COMPACT_ATOMS: atom_id res chain seq x y z
N MET A 1 -11.39 18.02 0.16
CA MET A 1 -11.07 16.60 0.38
C MET A 1 -12.30 15.81 -0.02
N GLY A 2 -12.26 15.02 -1.09
CA GLY A 2 -13.41 14.17 -1.43
C GLY A 2 -13.58 13.07 -0.38
N ASP A 3 -14.78 12.51 -0.26
CA ASP A 3 -15.07 11.34 0.60
C ASP A 3 -14.07 10.19 0.34
N ARG A 4 -13.67 10.05 -0.93
CA ARG A 4 -12.60 9.15 -1.40
C ARG A 4 -11.25 9.41 -0.74
N ASP A 5 -10.79 10.66 -0.73
CA ASP A 5 -9.48 11.03 -0.20
C ASP A 5 -9.41 10.82 1.30
N ALA A 6 -10.52 11.10 1.99
CA ALA A 6 -10.65 10.85 3.43
C ALA A 6 -10.59 9.34 3.73
N ALA A 7 -11.35 8.52 3.01
CA ALA A 7 -11.32 7.06 3.17
C ALA A 7 -9.93 6.46 2.86
N PHE A 8 -9.26 6.94 1.82
CA PHE A 8 -7.89 6.53 1.51
C PHE A 8 -6.91 6.95 2.61
N ALA A 9 -7.01 8.20 3.09
CA ALA A 9 -6.12 8.70 4.14
C ALA A 9 -6.28 7.94 5.47
N GLU A 10 -7.52 7.56 5.82
CA GLU A 10 -7.81 6.70 6.96
C GLU A 10 -7.15 5.32 6.79
N TYR A 11 -7.35 4.69 5.62
CA TYR A 11 -6.74 3.40 5.31
C TYR A 11 -5.20 3.47 5.32
N PHE A 12 -4.63 4.50 4.71
CA PHE A 12 -3.19 4.73 4.66
C PHE A 12 -2.61 4.85 6.07
N THR A 13 -3.19 5.71 6.90
CA THR A 13 -2.76 5.92 8.29
C THR A 13 -2.84 4.62 9.09
N ALA A 14 -3.90 3.83 8.89
CA ALA A 14 -4.10 2.58 9.62
C ALA A 14 -3.17 1.42 9.18
N ARG A 15 -2.63 1.44 7.95
CA ARG A 15 -1.95 0.28 7.35
C ARG A 15 -0.52 0.53 6.89
N SER A 16 -0.08 1.78 6.76
CA SER A 16 1.25 2.12 6.23
C SER A 16 2.40 1.47 7.01
N GLU A 17 2.37 1.52 8.34
CA GLU A 17 3.43 0.93 9.17
C GLU A 17 3.51 -0.60 9.03
N ALA A 18 2.37 -1.29 9.05
CA ALA A 18 2.32 -2.74 8.86
C ALA A 18 2.83 -3.17 7.47
N MET A 19 2.52 -2.39 6.44
CA MET A 19 3.02 -2.62 5.09
C MET A 19 4.51 -2.33 4.96
N ARG A 20 5.05 -1.35 5.70
CA ARG A 20 6.50 -1.09 5.78
C ARG A 20 7.24 -2.22 6.45
N GLY A 21 6.70 -2.78 7.52
CA GLY A 21 7.24 -4.01 8.13
C GLY A 21 7.26 -5.18 7.15
N THR A 22 6.18 -5.35 6.37
CA THR A 22 6.12 -6.39 5.33
C THR A 22 7.16 -6.17 4.23
N ALA A 23 7.31 -4.94 3.75
CA ALA A 23 8.30 -4.59 2.74
C ALA A 23 9.73 -4.80 3.23
N TYR A 24 10.01 -4.50 4.50
CA TYR A 24 11.31 -4.78 5.13
C TYR A 24 11.64 -6.27 5.12
N LEU A 25 10.65 -7.15 5.36
CA LEU A 25 10.87 -8.60 5.28
C LEU A 25 11.21 -9.09 3.86
N LEU A 26 10.85 -8.33 2.81
CA LEU A 26 11.18 -8.64 1.43
C LEU A 26 12.60 -8.18 1.06
N CYS A 27 12.98 -6.96 1.44
CA CYS A 27 14.21 -6.32 0.95
C CYS A 27 15.35 -6.23 1.98
N GLY A 28 15.08 -6.44 3.27
CA GLY A 28 16.05 -6.36 4.37
C GLY A 28 16.58 -4.95 4.67
N ASP A 29 16.05 -3.91 4.04
CA ASP A 29 16.53 -2.54 4.10
C ASP A 29 15.37 -1.55 4.31
N TRP A 30 15.46 -0.68 5.31
CA TRP A 30 14.37 0.25 5.66
C TRP A 30 14.11 1.34 4.61
N HIS A 31 15.15 1.83 3.93
CA HIS A 31 14.98 2.82 2.87
C HIS A 31 14.28 2.19 1.67
N ARG A 32 14.69 0.98 1.28
CA ARG A 32 14.02 0.23 0.21
C ARG A 32 12.59 -0.16 0.58
N ALA A 33 12.35 -0.51 1.85
CA ALA A 33 11.02 -0.83 2.34
C ALA A 33 10.08 0.37 2.23
N GLU A 34 10.57 1.57 2.57
CA GLU A 34 9.79 2.81 2.45
C GLU A 34 9.45 3.13 0.99
N ASP A 35 10.41 2.99 0.07
CA ASP A 35 10.20 3.21 -1.37
C ASP A 35 9.16 2.24 -1.96
N LEU A 36 9.26 0.95 -1.60
CA LEU A 36 8.29 -0.07 -2.00
C LEU A 36 6.87 0.26 -1.50
N VAL A 37 6.75 0.68 -0.24
CA VAL A 37 5.47 1.08 0.35
C VAL A 37 4.90 2.31 -0.34
N GLN A 38 5.71 3.34 -0.59
CA GLN A 38 5.27 4.53 -1.30
C GLN A 38 4.77 4.19 -2.70
N THR A 39 5.51 3.35 -3.44
CA THR A 39 5.10 2.85 -4.76
C THR A 39 3.78 2.09 -4.68
N ALA A 40 3.62 1.21 -3.68
CA ALA A 40 2.42 0.40 -3.51
C ALA A 40 1.18 1.22 -3.18
N PHE A 41 1.27 2.17 -2.24
CA PHE A 41 0.16 3.04 -1.89
C PHE A 41 -0.19 4.05 -3.00
N THR A 42 0.80 4.49 -3.78
CA THR A 42 0.54 5.32 -4.98
C THR A 42 -0.28 4.55 -6.02
N LYS A 43 0.13 3.30 -6.32
CA LYS A 43 -0.62 2.42 -7.23
C LYS A 43 -2.01 2.09 -6.67
N LEU A 44 -2.13 1.91 -5.35
CA LEU A 44 -3.42 1.71 -4.68
C LEU A 44 -4.34 2.91 -4.85
N TYR A 45 -3.85 4.13 -4.60
CA TYR A 45 -4.64 5.35 -4.71
C TYR A 45 -5.24 5.52 -6.11
N LEU A 46 -4.45 5.24 -7.16
CA LEU A 46 -4.93 5.26 -8.55
C LEU A 46 -6.02 4.23 -8.81
N ALA A 47 -5.91 3.04 -8.22
CA ALA A 47 -6.89 1.96 -8.35
C ALA A 47 -8.08 2.10 -7.38
N TRP A 48 -8.01 2.97 -6.38
CA TRP A 48 -8.97 3.10 -5.27
C TRP A 48 -10.40 3.32 -5.76
N HIS A 49 -10.58 3.99 -6.89
CA HIS A 49 -11.90 4.19 -7.50
C HIS A 49 -12.60 2.95 -8.04
N ARG A 50 -11.85 1.88 -8.26
CA ARG A 50 -12.37 0.61 -8.78
C ARG A 50 -12.61 -0.42 -7.68
N ILE A 51 -12.16 -0.14 -6.45
CA ILE A 51 -12.19 -1.10 -5.36
C ILE A 51 -13.37 -0.74 -4.45
N SER A 52 -14.44 -1.54 -4.52
CA SER A 52 -15.65 -1.33 -3.72
C SER A 52 -15.63 -2.09 -2.38
N ARG A 53 -14.64 -2.94 -2.12
CA ARG A 53 -14.56 -3.77 -0.91
C ARG A 53 -13.25 -3.51 -0.17
N HIS A 54 -13.34 -2.97 1.04
CA HIS A 54 -12.15 -2.72 1.87
C HIS A 54 -11.47 -4.02 2.33
N GLU A 55 -12.21 -5.12 2.41
CA GLU A 55 -11.73 -6.45 2.82
C GLU A 55 -10.61 -7.00 1.92
N VAL A 56 -10.56 -6.60 0.64
CA VAL A 56 -9.54 -7.05 -0.31
C VAL A 56 -8.33 -6.12 -0.41
N LEU A 57 -8.37 -4.94 0.22
CA LEU A 57 -7.33 -3.92 0.08
C LEU A 57 -5.97 -4.41 0.57
N ASP A 58 -5.90 -5.07 1.73
CA ASP A 58 -4.62 -5.54 2.27
C ASP A 58 -3.97 -6.60 1.38
N GLY A 59 -4.78 -7.51 0.86
CA GLY A 59 -4.29 -8.52 -0.10
C GLY A 59 -3.77 -7.85 -1.36
N TYR A 60 -4.47 -6.82 -1.84
CA TYR A 60 -4.08 -6.07 -3.02
C TYR A 60 -2.79 -5.26 -2.79
N VAL A 61 -2.64 -4.58 -1.66
CA VAL A 61 -1.41 -3.84 -1.32
C VAL A 61 -0.22 -4.79 -1.18
N ARG A 62 -0.38 -5.93 -0.49
CA ARG A 62 0.67 -6.95 -0.42
C ARG A 62 1.06 -7.48 -1.80
N GLN A 63 0.08 -7.71 -2.68
CA GLN A 63 0.36 -8.11 -4.06
C GLN A 63 1.15 -7.04 -4.81
N ILE A 64 0.82 -5.75 -4.65
CA ILE A 64 1.57 -4.66 -5.28
C ILE A 64 3.00 -4.59 -4.73
N LEU A 65 3.19 -4.75 -3.41
CA LEU A 65 4.52 -4.79 -2.79
C LEU A 65 5.40 -5.90 -3.39
N VAL A 66 4.87 -7.13 -3.48
CA VAL A 66 5.60 -8.25 -4.07
C VAL A 66 5.92 -7.99 -5.54
N ARG A 67 4.96 -7.45 -6.32
CA ARG A 67 5.21 -7.10 -7.72
C ARG A 67 6.25 -6.00 -7.88
N ALA A 68 6.20 -4.96 -7.06
CA ALA A 68 7.15 -3.84 -7.10
C ALA A 68 8.55 -4.27 -6.65
N PHE A 69 8.66 -5.29 -5.79
CA PHE A 69 9.94 -5.87 -5.40
C PHE A 69 10.58 -6.75 -6.49
N LEU A 70 9.75 -7.39 -7.32
CA LEU A 70 10.21 -8.28 -8.40
C LEU A 70 10.45 -7.57 -9.73
N ASP A 71 10.09 -6.29 -9.84
CA ASP A 71 10.25 -5.45 -11.03
C ASP A 71 11.69 -4.96 -11.20
#